data_AF-A0A8W7MTQ7-F1
#
_entry.id   AF-A0A8W7MTQ7-F1
#
_cell.length_a   1.000
_cell.length_b   1.000
_cell.length_c   1.000
_cell.angle_alpha   90.00
_cell.angle_beta   90.00
_cell.angle_gamma   90.00
#
_symmetry.space_group_name_H-M   'P 1'
#
loop_
_entity.id
_entity.type
_entity.pdbx_description
1 polymer ?
#
loop_
_entity_poly.entity_id
_entity_poly.type
_entity_poly.pdbx_seq_one_letter_code
_entity_poly.pdbx_strand_id
1 'polypeptide(L)'
;MNSQLLADQQLAKLYFVLRTGHGSHENASEDMKMAYTTAREHNDNEELQGWITEEECLKMDEQTLTKRHVFVFEKFTGTAFEHARKSPSTVIGPRC
;
A
#
# COMPACT_ATOMS: atom_id res chain seq x y z
N MET A 1 22.57 -21.10 -6.97
CA MET A 1 21.13 -21.08 -7.28
C MET A 1 20.41 -20.60 -6.02
N ASN A 2 20.20 -19.28 -5.85
CA ASN A 2 19.50 -18.72 -4.66
C ASN A 2 18.84 -17.35 -4.93
N SER A 3 19.19 -16.64 -6.00
CA SER A 3 18.61 -15.31 -6.29
C SER A 3 17.13 -15.32 -6.65
N GLN A 4 16.61 -16.41 -7.23
CA GLN A 4 15.20 -16.48 -7.66
C GLN A 4 14.22 -16.51 -6.46
N LEU A 5 14.57 -17.22 -5.39
CA LEU A 5 13.77 -17.32 -4.16
C LEU A 5 13.74 -16.00 -3.38
N LEU A 6 14.84 -15.24 -3.39
CA LEU A 6 14.91 -13.91 -2.78
C LEU A 6 14.07 -12.89 -3.56
N ALA A 7 14.04 -12.96 -4.88
CA ALA A 7 13.21 -12.08 -5.72
C ALA A 7 11.70 -12.34 -5.57
N ASP A 8 11.31 -13.59 -5.28
CA ASP A 8 9.91 -13.96 -5.03
C ASP A 8 9.38 -13.42 -3.68
N GLN A 9 10.28 -13.14 -2.73
CA GLN A 9 9.97 -12.55 -1.42
C GLN A 9 10.03 -11.01 -1.41
N GLN A 10 10.43 -10.36 -2.50
CA GLN A 10 10.56 -8.92 -2.55
C GLN A 10 9.21 -8.24 -2.79
N LEU A 11 8.88 -7.32 -1.90
CA LEU A 11 7.78 -6.37 -2.04
C LEU A 11 7.88 -5.69 -3.42
N ALA A 12 6.79 -5.69 -4.18
CA ALA A 12 6.71 -4.99 -5.46
C ALA A 12 6.38 -3.51 -5.23
N LYS A 13 5.37 -3.24 -4.38
CA LYS A 13 5.05 -1.88 -3.94
C LYS A 13 4.18 -1.86 -2.69
N LEU A 14 4.41 -0.87 -1.81
CA LEU A 14 3.61 -0.57 -0.63
C LEU A 14 2.85 0.74 -0.83
N TYR A 15 1.53 0.66 -0.90
CA TYR A 15 0.64 1.79 -1.15
C TYR A 15 -0.03 2.24 0.13
N PHE A 16 0.23 3.47 0.55
CA PHE A 16 -0.44 4.12 1.68
C PHE A 16 -1.67 4.85 1.14
N VAL A 17 -2.87 4.31 1.37
CA VAL A 17 -4.08 4.82 0.73
C VAL A 17 -4.71 5.95 1.57
N LEU A 18 -4.75 7.14 0.99
CA LEU A 18 -5.37 8.33 1.54
C LEU A 18 -6.87 8.30 1.33
N ARG A 19 -7.63 8.47 2.42
CA ARG A 19 -9.09 8.57 2.38
C ARG A 19 -9.55 9.76 1.54
N THR A 20 -10.69 9.59 0.88
CA THR A 20 -11.35 10.65 0.12
C THR A 20 -11.55 11.90 0.98
N GLY A 21 -11.15 13.07 0.46
CA GLY A 21 -11.15 14.34 1.20
C GLY A 21 -9.85 14.66 1.95
N HIS A 22 -8.94 13.69 2.10
CA HIS A 22 -7.59 13.89 2.65
C HIS A 22 -6.58 13.92 1.50
N GLY A 23 -6.64 14.96 0.67
CA GLY A 23 -5.81 15.09 -0.54
C GLY A 23 -4.31 15.28 -0.29
N SER A 24 -3.88 15.35 0.97
CA SER A 24 -2.47 15.40 1.38
C SER A 24 -2.24 14.38 2.49
N HIS A 25 -1.09 13.72 2.46
CA HIS A 25 -0.65 12.81 3.52
C HIS A 25 -0.46 13.51 4.88
N GLU A 26 -0.36 14.84 4.90
CA GLU A 26 -0.39 15.64 6.13
C GLU A 26 -1.69 15.46 6.91
N ASN A 27 -2.78 15.10 6.23
CA ASN A 27 -4.08 14.83 6.87
C ASN A 27 -4.27 13.35 7.22
N ALA A 28 -3.30 12.48 6.97
CA ALA A 28 -3.35 11.09 7.41
C ALA A 28 -3.23 11.00 8.94
N SER A 29 -3.74 9.92 9.53
CA SER A 29 -3.62 9.68 10.96
C SER A 29 -2.16 9.49 11.40
N GLU A 30 -1.90 9.68 12.69
CA GLU A 30 -0.56 9.47 13.26
C GLU A 30 -0.06 8.04 13.06
N ASP A 31 -0.92 7.04 13.26
CA ASP A 31 -0.62 5.63 12.95
C ASP A 31 -0.13 5.46 11.51
N MET A 32 -0.80 6.11 10.56
CA MET A 32 -0.51 5.98 9.14
C MET A 32 0.80 6.67 8.74
N LYS A 33 1.05 7.85 9.31
CA LYS A 33 2.31 8.58 9.13
C LYS A 33 3.48 7.79 9.74
N MET A 34 3.30 7.23 10.93
CA MET A 34 4.31 6.42 11.60
C MET A 34 4.65 5.18 10.78
N ALA A 35 3.63 4.45 10.29
CA ALA A 35 3.82 3.30 9.42
C ALA A 35 4.61 3.66 8.15
N TYR A 36 4.33 4.81 7.54
CA TYR A 36 5.07 5.29 6.36
C TYR A 36 6.53 5.62 6.68
N THR A 37 6.78 6.35 7.78
CA THR A 37 8.14 6.68 8.22
C THR A 37 8.93 5.42 8.52
N THR A 38 8.38 4.48 9.28
CA THR A 38 9.04 3.21 9.61
C THR A 38 9.33 2.39 8.35
N ALA A 39 8.40 2.32 7.40
CA ALA A 39 8.64 1.65 6.13
C ALA A 39 9.78 2.31 5.32
N ARG A 40 9.85 3.65 5.30
CA ARG A 40 10.96 4.42 4.70
C ARG A 40 12.30 4.16 5.37
N GLU A 41 12.34 4.07 6.70
CA GLU A 41 13.57 3.78 7.46
C GLU A 41 14.09 2.36 7.22
N HIS A 42 13.19 1.39 7.03
CA HIS A 42 13.58 0.01 6.74
C HIS A 42 13.99 -0.22 5.28
N ASN A 43 13.45 0.57 4.35
CA ASN A 43 13.73 0.45 2.92
C ASN A 43 13.77 1.85 2.29
N ASP A 44 14.97 2.34 1.99
CA ASP A 44 15.17 3.68 1.41
C ASP A 44 14.77 3.78 -0.06
N ASN A 45 14.29 2.68 -0.68
CA ASN A 45 13.81 2.72 -2.04
C ASN A 45 12.41 3.37 -2.12
N GLU A 46 12.39 4.66 -2.45
CA GLU A 46 11.17 5.46 -2.65
C GLU A 46 10.28 4.93 -3.79
N GLU A 47 10.81 4.13 -4.72
CA GLU A 47 9.98 3.56 -5.78
C GLU A 47 9.09 2.42 -5.28
N LEU A 48 9.48 1.76 -4.18
CA LEU A 48 8.78 0.62 -3.59
C LEU A 48 7.69 1.02 -2.59
N GLN A 49 7.55 2.30 -2.25
CA GLN A 49 6.50 2.75 -1.34
C GLN A 49 6.01 4.15 -1.68
N GLY A 50 4.72 4.42 -1.48
CA GLY A 50 4.19 5.74 -1.75
C GLY A 50 2.74 5.91 -1.33
N TRP A 51 2.35 7.17 -1.24
CA TRP A 51 0.98 7.56 -0.99
C TRP A 51 0.18 7.56 -2.29
N ILE A 52 -1.04 7.03 -2.24
CA ILE A 52 -2.02 7.13 -3.31
C ILE A 52 -3.36 7.54 -2.74
N THR A 53 -4.20 8.16 -3.55
CA THR A 53 -5.59 8.43 -3.20
C THR A 53 -6.47 7.19 -3.40
N GLU A 54 -7.64 7.16 -2.77
CA GLU A 54 -8.65 6.14 -3.07
C GLU A 54 -9.05 6.13 -4.56
N GLU A 55 -9.08 7.30 -5.22
CA GLU A 55 -9.35 7.40 -6.66
C GLU A 55 -8.27 6.74 -7.52
N GLU A 56 -7.00 6.90 -7.16
CA GLU A 56 -5.89 6.22 -7.84
C GLU A 56 -5.92 4.72 -7.59
N CYS A 57 -6.24 4.29 -6.36
CA CYS A 57 -6.41 2.87 -6.02
C CYS A 57 -7.49 2.21 -6.91
N LEU A 58 -8.62 2.90 -7.14
CA LEU A 58 -9.70 2.42 -8.00
C LEU A 58 -9.34 2.36 -9.49
N LYS A 59 -8.36 3.16 -9.93
CA LYS A 59 -7.88 3.15 -11.32
C LYS A 59 -6.85 2.04 -11.59
N MET A 60 -6.36 1.37 -10.55
CA MET A 60 -5.41 0.28 -10.71
C MET A 60 -6.09 -0.95 -11.31
N ASP A 61 -5.43 -1.51 -12.32
CA ASP A 61 -5.90 -2.73 -12.97
C ASP A 61 -5.65 -3.95 -12.07
N GLU A 62 -6.74 -4.62 -11.69
CA GLU A 62 -6.72 -5.77 -10.78
C GLU A 62 -5.86 -6.94 -11.30
N GLN A 63 -5.67 -7.07 -12.61
CA GLN A 63 -4.89 -8.16 -13.22
C GLN A 63 -3.38 -7.92 -13.10
N THR A 64 -2.97 -6.66 -12.93
CA THR A 64 -1.56 -6.30 -12.66
C THR A 64 -1.19 -6.42 -11.17
N LEU A 65 -2.19 -6.46 -10.29
CA LEU A 65 -1.99 -6.58 -8.86
C LEU A 65 -1.67 -8.03 -8.48
N THR A 66 -0.72 -8.18 -7.56
CA THR A 66 -0.23 -9.47 -7.07
C THR A 66 -0.04 -9.38 -5.56
N LYS A 67 0.17 -10.51 -4.89
CA LYS A 67 0.39 -10.57 -3.43
C LYS A 67 1.57 -9.70 -2.94
N ARG A 68 2.48 -9.33 -3.85
CA ARG A 68 3.64 -8.45 -3.60
C ARG A 68 3.29 -6.96 -3.61
N HIS A 69 2.10 -6.60 -4.06
CA HIS A 69 1.54 -5.28 -3.87
C HIS A 69 0.77 -5.26 -2.56
N VAL A 70 1.14 -4.35 -1.67
CA VAL A 70 0.56 -4.23 -0.33
C VAL A 70 -0.15 -2.89 -0.24
N PHE A 71 -1.42 -2.89 0.13
CA PHE A 71 -2.20 -1.70 0.39
C PHE A 71 -2.41 -1.53 1.87
N VAL A 72 -2.03 -0.38 2.39
CA VAL A 72 -2.25 0.02 3.77
C VAL A 72 -3.48 0.91 3.80
N PHE A 73 -4.52 0.46 4.50
CA PHE A 73 -5.75 1.21 4.71
C PHE A 73 -5.94 1.51 6.19
N GLU A 74 -6.25 2.77 6.50
CA GLU A 74 -6.56 3.15 7.87
C GLU A 74 -7.91 2.57 8.35
N LYS A 75 -8.85 2.37 7.43
CA LYS A 75 -10.15 1.72 7.68
C LYS A 75 -10.44 0.68 6.61
N PHE A 76 -10.93 -0.48 7.03
CA PHE A 76 -11.32 -1.58 6.13
C PHE A 76 -12.76 -1.44 5.66
N THR A 77 -13.04 -0.32 4.99
CA THR A 77 -14.35 0.00 4.43
C THR A 77 -14.18 0.97 3.27
N GLY A 78 -15.16 1.02 2.38
CA GLY A 78 -15.16 1.91 1.22
C GLY A 78 -14.76 1.19 -0.07
N THR A 79 -15.06 1.83 -1.20
CA THR A 79 -14.93 1.21 -2.52
C THR A 79 -13.49 0.86 -2.86
N ALA A 80 -12.52 1.70 -2.50
CA ALA A 80 -11.10 1.44 -2.76
C ALA A 80 -10.58 0.23 -1.97
N PHE A 81 -10.99 0.09 -0.70
CA PHE A 81 -10.66 -1.09 0.11
C PHE A 81 -11.25 -2.37 -0.51
N GLU A 82 -12.52 -2.34 -0.90
CA GLU A 82 -13.18 -3.48 -1.53
C GLU A 82 -12.54 -3.85 -2.88
N HIS A 83 -12.08 -2.86 -3.65
CA HIS A 83 -11.33 -3.04 -4.90
C HIS A 83 -9.99 -3.73 -4.65
N ALA A 84 -9.17 -3.20 -3.75
CA ALA A 84 -7.89 -3.80 -3.38
C ALA A 84 -8.07 -5.23 -2.84
N ARG A 85 -9.11 -5.48 -2.02
CA ARG A 85 -9.41 -6.80 -1.45
C ARG A 85 -9.85 -7.84 -2.49
N LYS A 86 -10.49 -7.42 -3.59
CA LYS A 86 -10.90 -8.32 -4.68
C LYS A 86 -9.72 -8.77 -5.54
N SER A 87 -8.71 -7.92 -5.65
CA SER A 87 -7.48 -8.25 -6.36
C SER A 87 -6.62 -9.27 -5.58
N PRO A 88 -5.63 -9.91 -6.22
CA PRO A 88 -4.66 -10.79 -5.54
C PRO A 88 -3.69 -10.06 -4.59
N SER A 89 -3.86 -8.76 -4.35
CA SER A 89 -3.00 -7.96 -3.49
C SER A 89 -3.17 -8.26 -2.00
N THR A 90 -2.23 -7.78 -1.20
CA THR A 90 -2.29 -7.87 0.26
C THR A 90 -2.84 -6.58 0.82
N VAL A 91 -3.81 -6.66 1.73
CA VAL A 91 -4.39 -5.50 2.42
C VAL A 91 -4.07 -5.58 3.91
N ILE A 92 -3.50 -4.51 4.47
CA ILE A 92 -3.14 -4.40 5.88
C ILE A 92 -3.59 -3.05 6.47
N GLY A 93 -3.57 -2.97 7.80
CA GLY A 93 -3.74 -1.71 8.52
C GLY A 93 -2.38 -1.13 8.94
N PRO A 94 -2.32 0.16 9.32
CA PRO A 94 -1.07 0.83 9.70
C PRO A 94 -0.38 0.28 10.95
N ARG A 95 -1.07 -0.53 11.76
CA ARG A 95 -0.55 -1.14 12.99
C ARG A 95 -0.10 -2.59 12.84
N CYS A 96 -0.15 -3.14 11.62
CA CYS A 96 0.33 -4.47 11.28
C CYS A 96 1.85 -4.46 11.10
#